data_AF-A0A233RE60-F1
#
_entry.id   AF-A0A233RE60-F1
#
_cell.length_a   1.000
_cell.length_b   1.000
_cell.length_c   1.000
_cell.angle_alpha   90.00
_cell.angle_beta   90.00
_cell.angle_gamma   90.00
#
_symmetry.space_group_name_H-M   'P 1'
#
loop_
_entity.id
_entity.type
_entity.pdbx_description
1 polymer ?
#
loop_
_entity_poly.entity_id
_entity_poly.type
_entity_poly.pdbx_seq_one_letter_code
_entity_poly.pdbx_strand_id
1 'polypeptide(L)'
;MALLSSLLAAIGQIYFLNNRLAGALIVAGVVWVSPWMAATMVLATLAATLLALACKWEPEAWRDGLFGFNAALVGLAFGLFAEHTPFWLLMSALGGGLSAWIYYRLRRQAAIPWYTLPFNLVVLPWLYFMGQRVADEVPQGYNFSLSAIGQVIFLPDTVPAVLICAALLLAGIGMLGWAFVGAMVSSGAALLLLVNPDYINFGLTGYNGVLAAIAMFWHGSRQIWILLAPALAGLMTAVMLKLGLPMLTMPFVLACWLCLAMQKGLCYHRPAHTTNRE
;
A
#
# COMPACT_ATOMS: atom_id res chain seq x y z
N MET A 1 21.04 13.85 6.91
CA MET A 1 20.65 13.48 5.53
C MET A 1 20.15 12.03 5.40
N ALA A 2 20.78 11.04 6.06
CA ALA A 2 20.37 9.63 5.94
C ALA A 2 18.94 9.34 6.44
N LEU A 3 18.51 9.93 7.56
CA LEU A 3 17.18 9.72 8.12
C LEU A 3 16.07 10.20 7.16
N LEU A 4 16.11 11.46 6.73
CA LEU A 4 15.15 12.02 5.77
C LEU A 4 15.10 11.19 4.47
N SER A 5 16.27 10.74 4.01
CA SER A 5 16.37 9.89 2.82
C SER A 5 15.62 8.56 3.01
N SER A 6 15.79 7.90 4.16
CA SER A 6 15.09 6.66 4.50
C SER A 6 13.58 6.88 4.67
N LEU A 7 13.15 8.01 5.25
CA LEU A 7 11.73 8.35 5.38
C LEU A 7 11.04 8.50 4.02
N LEU A 8 11.64 9.27 3.10
CA LEU A 8 11.07 9.45 1.77
C LEU A 8 11.11 8.15 0.96
N ALA A 9 12.20 7.38 1.05
CA ALA A 9 12.25 6.05 0.43
C ALA A 9 11.15 5.14 0.98
N ALA A 10 10.93 5.12 2.30
CA ALA A 10 9.89 4.31 2.93
C ALA A 10 8.48 4.66 2.42
N ILE A 11 8.18 5.94 2.19
CA ILE A 11 6.89 6.33 1.64
C ILE A 11 6.78 5.90 0.16
N GLY A 12 7.87 5.99 -0.62
CA GLY A 12 7.92 5.45 -1.98
C GLY A 12 7.69 3.93 -2.04
N GLN A 13 8.17 3.20 -1.04
CA GLN A 13 8.06 1.73 -0.97
C GLN A 13 6.60 1.24 -0.83
N ILE A 14 5.62 2.11 -0.53
CA ILE A 14 4.19 1.77 -0.62
C ILE A 14 3.84 1.24 -2.02
N TYR A 15 4.47 1.79 -3.06
CA TYR A 15 4.34 1.37 -4.46
C TYR A 15 5.56 0.60 -4.97
N PHE A 16 6.36 0.00 -4.07
CA PHE A 16 7.61 -0.70 -4.39
C PHE A 16 8.72 0.20 -4.97
N LEU A 17 8.67 1.50 -4.69
CA LEU A 17 9.62 2.48 -5.22
C LEU A 17 10.66 2.83 -4.15
N ASN A 18 11.88 2.30 -4.27
CA ASN A 18 13.04 2.79 -3.50
C ASN A 18 13.57 4.11 -4.12
N ASN A 19 12.75 5.16 -4.10
CA ASN A 19 13.05 6.46 -4.69
C ASN A 19 12.52 7.60 -3.81
N ARG A 20 13.41 8.52 -3.44
CA ARG A 20 13.10 9.64 -2.54
C ARG A 20 12.19 10.68 -3.18
N LEU A 21 12.35 10.92 -4.48
CA LEU A 21 11.48 11.82 -5.23
C LEU A 21 10.07 11.23 -5.34
N ALA A 22 9.95 9.92 -5.56
CA ALA A 22 8.67 9.23 -5.52
C ALA A 22 7.97 9.41 -4.16
N GLY A 23 8.69 9.21 -3.06
CA GLY A 23 8.18 9.47 -1.71
C GLY A 23 7.77 10.93 -1.50
N ALA A 24 8.55 11.89 -1.99
CA ALA A 24 8.22 13.31 -1.87
C ALA A 24 6.95 13.69 -2.66
N LEU A 25 6.77 13.14 -3.86
CA LEU A 25 5.54 13.31 -4.66
C LEU A 25 4.32 12.74 -3.94
N ILE A 26 4.46 11.56 -3.31
CA ILE A 26 3.40 10.96 -2.48
C ILE A 26 3.06 11.86 -1.28
N VAL A 27 4.07 12.32 -0.52
CA VAL A 27 3.85 13.25 0.60
C VAL A 27 3.14 14.51 0.14
N ALA A 28 3.55 15.11 -0.98
CA ALA A 28 2.90 16.30 -1.54
C ALA A 28 1.42 16.04 -1.88
N GLY A 29 1.10 14.87 -2.43
CA GLY A 29 -0.28 14.45 -2.69
C GLY A 29 -1.11 14.30 -1.41
N VAL A 30 -0.54 13.70 -0.36
CA VAL A 30 -1.23 13.56 0.93
C VAL A 30 -1.44 14.93 1.59
N VAL A 31 -0.42 15.80 1.59
CA VAL A 31 -0.54 17.17 2.14
C VAL A 31 -1.59 17.99 1.40
N TRP A 32 -1.70 17.82 0.08
CA TRP A 32 -2.70 18.50 -0.75
C TRP A 32 -4.13 18.17 -0.30
N VAL A 33 -4.41 16.91 0.02
CA VAL A 33 -5.75 16.48 0.46
C VAL A 33 -5.97 16.75 1.95
N SER A 34 -5.02 16.35 2.79
CA SER A 34 -5.15 16.44 4.24
C SER A 34 -3.78 16.56 4.93
N PRO A 35 -3.43 17.77 5.42
CA PRO A 35 -2.24 17.96 6.25
C PRO A 35 -2.25 17.09 7.52
N TRP A 36 -3.42 16.74 8.05
CA TRP A 36 -3.57 15.85 9.20
C TRP A 36 -3.15 14.40 8.87
N MET A 37 -3.62 13.85 7.75
CA MET A 37 -3.20 12.53 7.27
C MET A 37 -1.70 12.52 6.96
N ALA A 38 -1.16 13.63 6.43
CA ALA A 38 0.28 13.74 6.20
C ALA A 38 1.08 13.71 7.52
N ALA A 39 0.61 14.42 8.56
CA ALA A 39 1.26 14.45 9.87
C ALA A 39 1.29 13.06 10.53
N THR A 40 0.17 12.35 10.55
CA THR A 40 0.06 10.98 11.10
C THR A 40 0.91 9.99 10.31
N MET A 41 0.88 10.04 8.97
CA MET A 41 1.74 9.24 8.08
C MET A 41 3.23 9.45 8.38
N VAL A 42 3.68 10.71 8.40
CA VAL A 42 5.10 11.05 8.63
C VAL A 42 5.53 10.65 10.04
N LEU A 43 4.70 10.88 11.05
CA LEU A 43 5.00 10.51 12.43
C LEU A 43 5.11 9.00 12.62
N ALA A 44 4.18 8.22 12.05
CA ALA A 44 4.24 6.76 12.07
C ALA A 44 5.50 6.22 11.38
N THR A 45 5.81 6.75 10.19
CA THR A 45 7.01 6.38 9.41
C THR A 45 8.28 6.73 10.17
N LEU A 46 8.33 7.91 10.80
CA LEU A 46 9.46 8.35 11.62
C LEU A 46 9.68 7.43 12.82
N ALA A 47 8.63 7.09 13.56
CA ALA A 47 8.71 6.19 14.69
C ALA A 47 9.26 4.81 14.29
N ALA A 48 8.76 4.24 13.19
CA ALA A 48 9.26 2.98 12.63
C ALA A 48 10.74 3.04 12.23
N THR A 49 11.14 4.10 11.52
CA THR A 49 12.53 4.28 11.06
C THR A 49 13.49 4.49 12.22
N LEU A 50 13.07 5.22 13.27
CA LEU A 50 13.85 5.41 14.49
C LEU A 50 13.97 4.11 15.29
N LEU A 51 12.89 3.32 15.39
CA LEU A 51 12.92 2.02 16.04
C LEU A 51 13.91 1.06 15.36
N ALA A 52 13.83 0.95 14.03
CA ALA A 52 14.76 0.13 13.25
C ALA A 52 16.22 0.59 13.41
N LEU A 53 16.45 1.90 13.45
CA LEU A 53 17.78 2.48 13.70
C LEU A 53 18.29 2.15 15.11
N ALA A 54 17.48 2.39 16.13
CA ALA A 54 17.84 2.15 17.53
C ALA A 54 18.14 0.67 17.80
N CYS A 55 17.36 -0.23 17.20
CA CYS A 55 17.57 -1.67 17.33
C CYS A 55 18.58 -2.26 16.33
N LYS A 56 19.19 -1.42 15.47
CA LYS A 56 20.19 -1.80 14.46
C LYS A 56 19.69 -2.91 13.52
N TRP A 57 18.42 -2.85 13.11
CA TRP A 57 17.83 -3.81 12.19
C TRP A 57 18.34 -3.59 10.77
N GLU A 58 18.95 -4.62 10.18
CA GLU A 58 19.30 -4.74 8.75
C GLU A 58 19.66 -3.40 8.08
N PRO A 59 20.88 -2.87 8.30
CA PRO A 59 21.23 -1.50 7.93
C PRO A 59 20.98 -1.12 6.46
N GLU A 60 21.06 -2.08 5.54
CA GLU A 60 20.73 -1.87 4.12
C GLU A 60 19.22 -1.72 3.92
N ALA A 61 18.42 -2.67 4.42
CA ALA A 61 16.96 -2.63 4.36
C ALA A 61 16.39 -1.37 5.02
N TRP A 62 16.99 -0.92 6.12
CA TRP A 62 16.64 0.34 6.78
C TRP A 62 16.92 1.57 5.90
N ARG A 63 18.08 1.63 5.22
CA ARG A 63 18.41 2.74 4.30
C ARG A 63 17.45 2.78 3.11
N ASP A 64 17.00 1.62 2.66
CA ASP A 64 16.04 1.46 1.56
C ASP A 64 14.58 1.69 1.98
N GLY A 65 14.35 2.08 3.24
CA GLY A 65 13.02 2.45 3.74
C GLY A 65 12.08 1.27 4.03
N LEU A 66 12.57 0.02 4.02
CA LEU A 66 11.72 -1.16 4.11
C LEU A 66 10.98 -1.29 5.44
N PHE A 67 11.45 -0.66 6.52
CA PHE A 67 10.76 -0.69 7.82
C PHE A 67 9.66 0.37 7.97
N GLY A 68 9.56 1.35 7.05
CA GLY A 68 8.67 2.51 7.22
C GLY A 68 7.39 2.49 6.38
N PHE A 69 7.32 1.73 5.28
CA PHE A 69 6.16 1.81 4.36
C PHE A 69 4.86 1.26 4.96
N ASN A 70 4.94 0.17 5.73
CA ASN A 70 3.80 -0.33 6.50
C ASN A 70 3.36 0.71 7.54
N ALA A 71 4.31 1.35 8.21
CA ALA A 71 4.02 2.39 9.19
C ALA A 71 3.36 3.62 8.57
N ALA A 72 3.79 4.02 7.37
CA ALA A 72 3.14 5.09 6.61
C ALA A 72 1.66 4.80 6.39
N LEU A 73 1.31 3.58 5.96
CA LEU A 73 -0.08 3.15 5.77
C LEU A 73 -0.86 3.09 7.10
N VAL A 74 -0.24 2.67 8.20
CA VAL A 74 -0.86 2.73 9.54
C VAL A 74 -1.22 4.17 9.91
N GLY A 75 -0.26 5.09 9.73
CA GLY A 75 -0.49 6.51 10.00
C GLY A 75 -1.59 7.11 9.13
N LEU A 76 -1.59 6.81 7.82
CA LEU A 76 -2.67 7.24 6.92
C LEU A 76 -4.03 6.71 7.35
N ALA A 77 -4.13 5.44 7.74
CA ALA A 77 -5.38 4.84 8.17
C ALA A 77 -5.92 5.48 9.47
N PHE A 78 -5.06 5.71 10.46
CA PHE A 78 -5.48 6.44 11.67
C PHE A 78 -5.81 7.90 11.39
N GLY A 79 -5.08 8.54 10.47
CA GLY A 79 -5.39 9.90 10.02
C GLY A 79 -6.73 10.03 9.30
N LEU A 80 -7.22 8.95 8.68
CA LEU A 80 -8.49 8.92 7.97
C LEU A 80 -9.67 8.49 8.85
N PHE A 81 -9.52 7.37 9.57
CA PHE A 81 -10.63 6.71 10.25
C PHE A 81 -10.79 7.11 11.72
N ALA A 82 -9.83 7.84 12.28
CA ALA A 82 -9.84 8.21 13.68
C ALA A 82 -10.03 9.71 13.90
N GLU A 83 -10.40 10.09 15.13
CA GLU A 83 -10.61 11.48 15.49
C GLU A 83 -9.32 12.31 15.38
N HIS A 84 -9.46 13.58 15.03
CA HIS A 84 -8.32 14.50 14.88
C HIS A 84 -7.84 15.02 16.24
N THR A 85 -7.16 14.16 17.01
CA THR A 85 -6.69 14.48 18.36
C THR A 85 -5.21 14.12 18.54
N PRO A 86 -4.48 14.78 19.47
CA PRO A 86 -3.10 14.41 19.79
C PRO A 86 -2.92 12.95 20.22
N PHE A 87 -3.97 12.33 20.78
CA PHE A 87 -3.99 10.91 21.10
C PHE A 87 -3.73 10.06 19.85
N TRP A 88 -4.32 10.38 18.71
CA TRP A 88 -4.14 9.64 17.46
C TRP A 88 -2.80 9.91 16.77
N LEU A 89 -2.14 11.04 17.05
CA LEU A 89 -0.72 11.21 16.70
C LEU A 89 0.15 10.21 17.48
N LEU A 90 -0.07 10.07 18.79
CA LEU A 90 0.63 9.07 19.61
C LEU A 90 0.34 7.64 19.13
N MET A 91 -0.92 7.30 18.87
CA MET A 91 -1.29 5.98 18.35
C MET A 91 -0.66 5.71 16.98
N SER A 92 -0.53 6.73 16.11
CA SER A 92 0.18 6.60 14.83
C SER A 92 1.65 6.25 15.02
N ALA A 93 2.34 6.90 15.97
CA ALA A 93 3.72 6.56 16.30
C ALA A 93 3.86 5.13 16.83
N LEU A 94 2.99 4.74 17.77
CA LEU A 94 3.02 3.39 18.38
C LEU A 94 2.65 2.29 17.37
N GLY A 95 1.58 2.48 16.60
CA GLY A 95 1.15 1.57 15.55
C GLY A 95 2.18 1.45 14.42
N GLY A 96 2.80 2.57 14.05
CA GLY A 96 3.93 2.58 13.11
C GLY A 96 5.09 1.72 13.61
N GLY A 97 5.54 1.93 14.84
CA GLY A 97 6.59 1.12 15.48
C GLY A 97 6.23 -0.37 15.57
N LEU A 98 4.98 -0.68 15.94
CA LEU A 98 4.47 -2.07 15.99
C LEU A 98 4.51 -2.73 14.61
N SER A 99 4.06 -2.04 13.56
CA SER A 99 4.09 -2.56 12.19
C SER A 99 5.52 -2.87 11.72
N ALA A 100 6.50 -2.01 12.07
CA ALA A 100 7.90 -2.23 11.75
C ALA A 100 8.48 -3.44 12.50
N TRP A 101 8.13 -3.60 13.77
CA TRP A 101 8.52 -4.75 14.57
C TRP A 101 7.94 -6.06 14.01
N ILE A 102 6.65 -6.09 13.65
CA ILE A 102 6.01 -7.24 13.01
C ILE A 102 6.75 -7.57 11.71
N TYR A 103 7.01 -6.56 10.86
CA TYR A 103 7.72 -6.76 9.59
C TYR A 103 9.11 -7.36 9.79
N TYR A 104 9.89 -6.86 10.74
CA TYR A 104 11.20 -7.41 11.10
C TYR A 104 11.11 -8.88 11.53
N ARG A 105 10.14 -9.23 12.40
CA ARG A 105 9.95 -10.60 12.88
C ARG A 105 9.57 -11.55 11.77
N LEU A 106 8.66 -11.16 10.89
CA LEU A 106 8.21 -11.96 9.75
C LEU A 106 9.34 -12.22 8.75
N ARG A 107 10.15 -11.20 8.43
CA ARG A 107 11.32 -11.36 7.55
C ARG A 107 12.37 -12.32 8.09
N ARG A 108 12.47 -12.46 9.41
CA ARG A 108 13.35 -13.44 10.08
C ARG A 108 12.77 -14.87 10.07
N GLN A 109 11.46 -15.03 9.85
CA GLN A 109 10.79 -16.33 9.84
C GLN A 109 10.76 -16.97 8.46
N ALA A 110 10.48 -16.19 7.41
CA ALA A 110 10.49 -16.70 6.04
C ALA A 110 10.96 -15.66 5.03
N ALA A 111 11.66 -16.16 4.01
CA ALA A 111 12.15 -15.37 2.88
C ALA A 111 11.06 -15.24 1.81
N ILE A 112 9.99 -14.53 2.13
CA ILE A 112 8.86 -14.22 1.24
C ILE A 112 8.58 -12.72 1.25
N PRO A 113 7.94 -12.16 0.21
CA PRO A 113 7.50 -10.77 0.25
C PRO A 113 6.31 -10.64 1.21
N TRP A 114 6.53 -10.04 2.37
CA TRP A 114 5.49 -9.82 3.38
C TRP A 114 4.56 -8.65 3.06
N TYR A 115 4.90 -7.86 2.04
CA TYR A 115 4.06 -6.77 1.52
C TYR A 115 3.53 -5.86 2.64
N THR A 116 2.26 -5.48 2.55
CA THR A 116 1.54 -4.64 3.51
C THR A 116 0.89 -5.44 4.64
N LEU A 117 1.24 -6.73 4.82
CA LEU A 117 0.66 -7.56 5.88
C LEU A 117 0.82 -6.92 7.28
N PRO A 118 1.99 -6.40 7.69
CA PRO A 118 2.13 -5.76 8.99
C PRO A 118 1.15 -4.61 9.21
N PHE A 119 0.94 -3.76 8.20
CA PHE A 119 -0.06 -2.70 8.24
C PHE A 119 -1.48 -3.26 8.46
N ASN A 120 -1.86 -4.27 7.68
CA ASN A 120 -3.18 -4.88 7.79
C ASN A 120 -3.39 -5.53 9.17
N LEU A 121 -2.38 -6.20 9.72
CA LEU A 121 -2.43 -6.83 11.05
C LEU A 121 -2.58 -5.81 12.19
N VAL A 122 -2.11 -4.57 12.01
CA VAL A 122 -2.27 -3.50 12.99
C VAL A 122 -3.65 -2.85 12.87
N VAL A 123 -4.09 -2.55 11.64
CA VAL A 123 -5.26 -1.68 11.42
C VAL A 123 -6.58 -2.46 11.32
N LEU A 124 -6.61 -3.61 10.64
CA LEU A 124 -7.87 -4.34 10.46
C LEU A 124 -8.54 -4.75 11.78
N PRO A 125 -7.83 -5.32 12.78
CA PRO A 125 -8.46 -5.69 14.04
C PRO A 125 -9.11 -4.49 14.73
N TRP A 126 -8.47 -3.32 14.66
CA TRP A 126 -9.01 -2.08 15.21
C TRP A 126 -10.26 -1.62 14.46
N LEU A 127 -10.26 -1.60 13.12
CA LEU A 127 -11.44 -1.23 12.32
C LEU A 127 -12.63 -2.17 12.59
N TYR A 128 -12.37 -3.48 12.64
CA TYR A 128 -13.41 -4.46 12.96
C TYR A 128 -13.96 -4.27 14.38
N PHE A 129 -13.10 -4.00 15.36
CA PHE A 129 -13.52 -3.75 16.74
C PHE A 129 -14.38 -2.48 16.87
N MET A 130 -14.04 -1.43 16.11
CA MET A 130 -14.83 -0.20 16.03
C MET A 130 -16.11 -0.34 15.20
N GLY A 131 -16.37 -1.52 14.61
CA GLY A 131 -17.56 -1.77 13.80
C GLY A 131 -17.58 -1.01 12.47
N GLN A 132 -16.43 -0.58 11.95
CA GLN A 132 -16.30 0.19 10.71
C GLN A 132 -16.82 -0.61 9.50
N ARG A 133 -17.54 0.05 8.59
CA ARG A 133 -18.18 -0.54 7.40
C ARG A 133 -17.91 0.30 6.16
N VAL A 134 -17.62 -0.37 5.04
CA VAL A 134 -17.28 0.30 3.77
C VAL A 134 -18.47 1.03 3.13
N ALA A 135 -19.70 0.64 3.48
CA ALA A 135 -20.90 1.32 2.99
C ALA A 135 -20.97 2.80 3.41
N ASP A 136 -20.32 3.15 4.53
CA ASP A 136 -20.31 4.50 5.08
C ASP A 136 -19.20 5.39 4.45
N GLU A 137 -18.34 4.81 3.62
CA GLU A 137 -17.10 5.45 3.16
C GLU A 137 -17.18 6.07 1.76
N VAL A 138 -18.21 5.77 0.95
CA VAL A 138 -18.32 6.36 -0.40
C VAL A 138 -19.11 7.67 -0.33
N PRO A 139 -18.46 8.84 -0.48
CA PRO A 139 -19.16 10.13 -0.42
C PRO A 139 -20.03 10.31 -1.65
N GLN A 140 -21.14 11.05 -1.50
CA GLN A 140 -21.94 11.48 -2.66
C GLN A 140 -21.18 12.57 -3.45
N GLY A 141 -21.25 12.54 -4.77
CA GLY A 141 -20.68 13.59 -5.64
C GLY A 141 -19.17 13.51 -5.87
N TYR A 142 -18.55 12.34 -5.74
CA TYR A 142 -17.15 12.15 -6.16
C TYR A 142 -17.01 12.33 -7.68
N ASN A 143 -15.88 12.88 -8.13
CA ASN A 143 -15.56 12.96 -9.56
C ASN A 143 -14.94 11.64 -10.02
N PHE A 144 -15.34 11.14 -11.18
CA PHE A 144 -14.65 10.03 -11.82
C PHE A 144 -13.18 10.43 -12.04
N SER A 145 -12.25 9.66 -11.47
CA SER A 145 -10.84 9.98 -11.49
C SER A 145 -9.99 8.72 -11.56
N LEU A 146 -8.67 8.90 -11.65
CA LEU A 146 -7.61 7.90 -11.46
C LEU A 146 -7.62 7.30 -10.03
N SER A 147 -8.80 7.19 -9.41
CA SER A 147 -9.06 6.97 -7.99
C SER A 147 -8.47 5.67 -7.49
N ALA A 148 -8.47 4.61 -8.30
CA ALA A 148 -7.86 3.33 -7.93
C ALA A 148 -6.35 3.45 -7.65
N ILE A 149 -5.63 4.32 -8.36
CA ILE A 149 -4.19 4.52 -8.13
C ILE A 149 -4.00 5.25 -6.81
N GLY A 150 -4.72 6.35 -6.58
CA GLY A 150 -4.62 7.11 -5.33
C GLY A 150 -5.16 6.37 -4.10
N GLN A 151 -6.16 5.50 -4.27
CA GLN A 151 -6.79 4.74 -3.20
C GLN A 151 -5.86 3.74 -2.50
N VAL A 152 -4.73 3.39 -3.10
CA VAL A 152 -3.69 2.61 -2.43
C VAL A 152 -3.20 3.30 -1.14
N ILE A 153 -3.26 4.64 -1.09
CA ILE A 153 -2.97 5.46 0.10
C ILE A 153 -4.22 6.19 0.62
N PHE A 154 -5.40 5.65 0.35
CA PHE A 154 -6.71 6.20 0.76
C PHE A 154 -7.12 7.53 0.13
N LEU A 155 -6.51 7.93 -0.99
CA LEU A 155 -6.79 9.21 -1.65
C LEU A 155 -7.45 9.01 -3.02
N PRO A 156 -8.78 9.04 -3.14
CA PRO A 156 -9.47 8.89 -4.43
C PRO A 156 -9.29 10.10 -5.37
N ASP A 157 -8.71 11.20 -4.89
CA ASP A 157 -8.58 12.46 -5.60
C ASP A 157 -7.62 12.43 -6.79
N THR A 158 -7.92 13.25 -7.81
CA THR A 158 -7.14 13.33 -9.05
C THR A 158 -5.71 13.81 -8.84
N VAL A 159 -5.52 14.85 -8.01
CA VAL A 159 -4.20 15.47 -7.79
C VAL A 159 -3.19 14.48 -7.19
N PRO A 160 -3.45 13.83 -6.04
CA PRO A 160 -2.54 12.81 -5.53
C PRO A 160 -2.38 11.64 -6.52
N ALA A 161 -3.44 11.21 -7.22
CA ALA A 161 -3.32 10.16 -8.22
C ALA A 161 -2.36 10.52 -9.37
N VAL A 162 -2.38 11.76 -9.87
CA VAL A 162 -1.43 12.26 -10.88
C VAL A 162 0.00 12.27 -10.33
N LEU A 163 0.19 12.73 -9.08
CA LEU A 163 1.51 12.73 -8.44
C LEU A 163 2.04 11.31 -8.23
N ILE A 164 1.18 10.34 -7.91
CA ILE A 164 1.54 8.92 -7.83
C ILE A 164 1.85 8.36 -9.22
N CYS A 165 1.11 8.75 -10.26
CA CYS A 165 1.45 8.35 -11.63
C CYS A 165 2.85 8.86 -12.02
N ALA A 166 3.17 10.11 -11.68
CA ALA A 166 4.51 10.67 -11.87
C ALA A 166 5.56 9.88 -11.06
N ALA A 167 5.26 9.51 -9.81
CA ALA A 167 6.13 8.66 -8.99
C ALA A 167 6.38 7.29 -9.62
N LEU A 168 5.35 6.61 -10.13
CA LEU A 168 5.45 5.33 -10.82
C LEU A 168 6.29 5.44 -12.11
N LEU A 169 6.15 6.54 -12.85
CA LEU A 169 6.97 6.82 -14.04
C LEU A 169 8.46 6.93 -13.74
N LEU A 170 8.85 7.34 -12.54
CA LEU A 170 10.26 7.35 -12.12
C LEU A 170 10.88 5.94 -12.08
N ALA A 171 10.06 4.89 -11.95
CA ALA A 171 10.50 3.50 -12.09
C ALA A 171 10.25 2.92 -13.49
N GLY A 172 9.74 3.74 -14.42
CA GLY A 172 9.54 3.40 -15.83
C GLY A 172 8.07 3.21 -16.22
N ILE A 173 7.80 3.38 -17.52
CA ILE A 173 6.45 3.28 -18.09
C ILE A 173 5.77 1.93 -17.83
N GLY A 174 6.54 0.87 -17.64
CA GLY A 174 6.01 -0.45 -17.28
C GLY A 174 5.32 -0.47 -15.91
N MET A 175 5.90 0.17 -14.89
CA MET A 175 5.28 0.26 -13.56
C MET A 175 3.96 1.02 -13.63
N LEU A 176 3.92 2.15 -14.35
CA LEU A 176 2.68 2.91 -14.56
C LEU A 176 1.64 2.09 -15.34
N GLY A 177 2.04 1.48 -16.46
CA GLY A 177 1.14 0.72 -17.32
C GLY A 177 0.50 -0.45 -16.58
N TRP A 178 1.27 -1.20 -15.79
CA TRP A 178 0.74 -2.30 -14.99
C TRP A 178 -0.13 -1.84 -13.82
N ALA A 179 0.11 -0.66 -13.25
CA ALA A 179 -0.81 -0.07 -12.27
C ALA A 179 -2.21 0.12 -12.87
N PHE A 180 -2.29 0.72 -14.08
CA PHE A 180 -3.56 0.90 -14.79
C PHE A 180 -4.23 -0.42 -15.16
N VAL A 181 -3.47 -1.37 -15.73
CA VAL A 181 -4.01 -2.69 -16.08
C VAL A 181 -4.51 -3.42 -14.83
N GLY A 182 -3.78 -3.34 -13.72
CA GLY A 182 -4.18 -3.92 -12.44
C GLY A 182 -5.50 -3.37 -11.93
N ALA A 183 -5.67 -2.04 -11.96
CA ALA A 183 -6.93 -1.39 -11.61
C ALA A 183 -8.08 -1.90 -12.49
N MET A 184 -7.91 -1.91 -13.81
CA MET A 184 -8.94 -2.33 -14.76
C MET A 184 -9.34 -3.79 -14.59
N VAL A 185 -8.35 -4.69 -14.44
CA VAL A 185 -8.59 -6.13 -14.28
C VAL A 185 -9.30 -6.41 -12.96
N SER A 186 -8.90 -5.74 -11.87
CA SER A 186 -9.50 -5.95 -10.55
C SER A 186 -10.93 -5.43 -10.47
N SER A 187 -11.19 -4.22 -11.00
CA SER A 187 -12.55 -3.69 -11.12
C SER A 187 -13.42 -4.52 -12.06
N GLY A 188 -12.87 -5.01 -13.18
CA GLY A 188 -13.55 -5.92 -14.10
C GLY A 188 -13.91 -7.25 -13.45
N ALA A 189 -13.02 -7.83 -12.66
CA ALA A 189 -13.30 -9.03 -11.88
C ALA A 189 -14.38 -8.78 -10.81
N ALA A 190 -14.35 -7.61 -10.15
CA ALA A 190 -15.37 -7.25 -9.17
C ALA A 190 -16.78 -7.12 -9.78
N LEU A 191 -16.89 -6.67 -11.03
CA LEU A 191 -18.16 -6.61 -11.77
C LEU A 191 -18.82 -7.99 -11.95
N LEU A 192 -18.04 -9.08 -12.00
CA LEU A 192 -18.57 -10.44 -12.10
C LEU A 192 -19.46 -10.81 -10.91
N LEU A 193 -19.27 -10.14 -9.77
CA LEU A 193 -20.11 -10.31 -8.59
C LEU A 193 -21.20 -9.26 -8.46
N LEU A 194 -21.36 -8.31 -9.39
CA LEU A 194 -22.37 -7.25 -9.32
C LEU A 194 -22.20 -6.38 -8.05
N VAL A 195 -21.00 -5.81 -7.86
CA VAL A 195 -20.75 -4.80 -6.83
C VAL A 195 -21.40 -3.47 -7.21
N ASN A 196 -21.67 -2.59 -6.23
CA ASN A 196 -22.17 -1.25 -6.51
C ASN A 196 -21.17 -0.50 -7.42
N PRO A 197 -21.61 0.07 -8.57
CA PRO A 197 -20.77 0.89 -9.44
C PRO A 197 -20.05 2.05 -8.72
N ASP A 198 -20.62 2.57 -7.64
CA ASP A 198 -19.98 3.62 -6.85
C ASP A 198 -18.64 3.18 -6.25
N TYR A 199 -18.52 1.90 -5.84
CA TYR A 199 -17.24 1.35 -5.37
C TYR A 199 -16.18 1.28 -6.47
N ILE A 200 -16.59 1.20 -7.73
CA ILE A 200 -15.68 1.18 -8.87
C ILE A 200 -15.16 2.58 -9.13
N ASN A 201 -16.07 3.55 -9.26
CA ASN A 201 -15.69 4.92 -9.58
C ASN A 201 -14.91 5.59 -8.44
N PHE A 202 -15.21 5.25 -7.18
CA PHE A 202 -14.46 5.71 -6.00
C PHE A 202 -13.09 5.00 -5.86
N GLY A 203 -12.80 3.99 -6.69
CA GLY A 203 -11.51 3.31 -6.77
C GLY A 203 -11.33 2.12 -5.82
N LEU A 204 -12.32 1.81 -4.98
CA LEU A 204 -12.26 0.77 -3.96
C LEU A 204 -12.07 -0.64 -4.51
N THR A 205 -12.60 -0.91 -5.71
CA THR A 205 -12.44 -2.22 -6.37
C THR A 205 -11.10 -2.35 -7.11
N GLY A 206 -10.41 -1.24 -7.37
CA GLY A 206 -9.24 -1.22 -8.25
C GLY A 206 -7.90 -1.20 -7.53
N TYR A 207 -7.80 -0.58 -6.35
CA TYR A 207 -6.49 -0.32 -5.73
C TYR A 207 -5.73 -1.58 -5.29
N ASN A 208 -6.45 -2.60 -4.81
CA ASN A 208 -5.83 -3.91 -4.53
C ASN A 208 -5.29 -4.54 -5.81
N GLY A 209 -5.96 -4.31 -6.94
CA GLY A 209 -5.48 -4.67 -8.28
C GLY A 209 -4.22 -3.93 -8.71
N VAL A 210 -4.16 -2.62 -8.47
CA VAL A 210 -2.96 -1.79 -8.72
C VAL A 210 -1.75 -2.41 -8.06
N LEU A 211 -1.81 -2.63 -6.75
CA LEU A 211 -0.72 -3.22 -5.97
C LEU A 211 -0.37 -4.63 -6.46
N ALA A 212 -1.38 -5.47 -6.75
CA ALA A 212 -1.15 -6.83 -7.20
C ALA A 212 -0.42 -6.90 -8.54
N ALA A 213 -0.84 -6.10 -9.52
CA ALA A 213 -0.20 -6.08 -10.83
C ALA A 213 1.24 -5.55 -10.75
N ILE A 214 1.47 -4.40 -10.08
CA ILE A 214 2.82 -3.84 -9.97
C ILE A 214 3.75 -4.73 -9.15
N ALA A 215 3.26 -5.43 -8.12
CA ALA A 215 4.05 -6.39 -7.35
C ALA A 215 4.49 -7.57 -8.23
N MET A 216 3.56 -8.17 -8.98
CA MET A 216 3.87 -9.30 -9.86
C MET A 216 4.82 -8.89 -10.99
N PHE A 217 4.66 -7.69 -11.54
CA PHE A 217 5.60 -7.11 -12.51
C PHE A 217 6.99 -6.88 -11.89
N TRP A 218 7.04 -6.30 -10.69
CA TRP A 218 8.28 -6.07 -9.94
C TRP A 218 9.05 -7.38 -9.65
N HIS A 219 8.32 -8.48 -9.42
CA HIS A 219 8.87 -9.83 -9.28
C HIS A 219 9.33 -10.49 -10.59
N GLY A 220 9.22 -9.79 -11.74
CA GLY A 220 9.57 -10.32 -13.05
C GLY A 220 8.70 -11.50 -13.47
N SER A 221 7.43 -11.50 -13.05
CA SER A 221 6.51 -12.62 -13.32
C SER A 221 6.06 -12.61 -14.78
N ARG A 222 5.66 -13.77 -15.30
CA ARG A 222 5.04 -13.85 -16.63
C ARG A 222 3.71 -13.10 -16.64
N GLN A 223 3.32 -12.53 -17.79
CA GLN A 223 2.11 -11.71 -17.94
C GLN A 223 0.84 -12.38 -17.38
N ILE A 224 0.71 -13.70 -17.54
CA ILE A 224 -0.44 -14.43 -16.98
C ILE A 224 -0.60 -14.26 -15.47
N TRP A 225 0.50 -14.21 -14.71
CA TRP A 225 0.46 -14.00 -13.26
C TRP A 225 0.25 -12.53 -12.90
N ILE A 226 0.75 -11.61 -13.74
CA ILE A 226 0.51 -10.16 -13.59
C ILE A 226 -0.97 -9.83 -13.81
N LEU A 227 -1.69 -10.61 -14.62
CA LEU A 227 -3.14 -10.47 -14.83
C LEU A 227 -3.96 -11.29 -13.82
N LEU A 228 -3.49 -12.48 -13.42
CA LEU A 228 -4.23 -13.33 -12.50
C LEU A 228 -4.28 -12.76 -11.07
N ALA A 229 -3.18 -12.21 -10.56
CA ALA A 229 -3.13 -11.63 -9.22
C ALA A 229 -4.15 -10.49 -9.01
N PRO A 230 -4.23 -9.44 -9.87
CA PRO A 230 -5.25 -8.41 -9.71
C PRO A 230 -6.68 -8.91 -9.91
N ALA A 231 -6.90 -9.94 -10.76
CA ALA A 231 -8.23 -10.55 -10.92
C ALA A 231 -8.69 -11.22 -9.61
N LEU A 232 -7.82 -12.04 -9.00
CA LEU A 232 -8.09 -12.67 -7.70
C LEU A 232 -8.30 -11.63 -6.60
N ALA A 233 -7.45 -10.60 -6.55
CA ALA A 233 -7.61 -9.50 -5.61
C ALA A 233 -8.95 -8.78 -5.80
N GLY A 234 -9.42 -8.62 -7.04
CA GLY A 234 -10.71 -8.00 -7.36
C GLY A 234 -11.89 -8.83 -6.90
N LEU A 235 -11.87 -10.15 -7.12
CA LEU A 235 -12.90 -11.07 -6.61
C LEU A 235 -12.97 -11.06 -5.09
N MET A 236 -11.82 -11.13 -4.41
CA MET A 236 -11.76 -11.06 -2.94
C MET A 236 -12.26 -9.73 -2.41
N THR A 237 -11.86 -8.62 -3.06
CA THR A 237 -12.34 -7.27 -2.73
C THR A 237 -13.86 -7.18 -2.87
N ALA A 238 -14.42 -7.70 -3.96
CA ALA A 238 -15.86 -7.71 -4.21
C ALA A 238 -16.65 -8.51 -3.16
N VAL A 239 -16.13 -9.66 -2.72
CA VAL A 239 -16.75 -10.43 -1.62
C VAL A 239 -16.76 -9.61 -0.33
N MET A 240 -15.64 -8.98 0.04
CA MET A 240 -15.56 -8.17 1.26
C MET A 240 -16.47 -6.94 1.21
N LEU A 241 -16.55 -6.26 0.07
CA LEU A 241 -17.46 -5.13 -0.15
C LEU A 241 -18.93 -5.54 0.04
N LYS A 242 -19.34 -6.69 -0.48
CA LYS A 242 -20.72 -7.20 -0.30
C LYS A 242 -21.05 -7.57 1.13
N LEU A 243 -20.05 -8.01 1.89
CA LEU A 243 -20.17 -8.26 3.33
C LEU A 243 -20.06 -6.97 4.17
N GLY A 244 -19.82 -5.82 3.52
CA GLY A 244 -19.60 -4.54 4.18
C GLY A 244 -18.35 -4.52 5.07
N LEU A 245 -17.34 -5.34 4.77
CA LEU A 245 -16.14 -5.48 5.60
C LEU A 245 -15.01 -4.58 5.07
N PRO A 246 -14.30 -3.83 5.92
CA PRO A 246 -13.09 -3.14 5.52
C PRO A 246 -12.02 -4.17 5.11
N MET A 247 -11.49 -4.02 3.90
CA MET A 247 -10.52 -4.96 3.33
C MET A 247 -9.08 -4.50 3.41
N LEU A 248 -8.87 -3.18 3.46
CA LEU A 248 -7.57 -2.55 3.29
C LEU A 248 -6.81 -3.24 2.15
N THR A 249 -5.56 -3.64 2.35
CA THR A 249 -4.74 -4.25 1.29
C THR A 249 -4.61 -5.78 1.42
N MET A 250 -5.44 -6.43 2.25
CA MET A 250 -5.42 -7.90 2.40
C MET A 250 -5.71 -8.66 1.09
N PRO A 251 -6.69 -8.26 0.24
CA PRO A 251 -6.91 -8.91 -1.04
C PRO A 251 -5.67 -8.94 -1.93
N PHE A 252 -4.91 -7.83 -1.97
CA PHE A 252 -3.63 -7.75 -2.67
C PHE A 252 -2.60 -8.75 -2.11
N VAL A 253 -2.39 -8.77 -0.79
CA VAL A 253 -1.38 -9.64 -0.14
C VAL A 253 -1.66 -11.10 -0.45
N LEU A 254 -2.90 -11.54 -0.24
CA LEU A 254 -3.31 -12.93 -0.42
C LEU A 254 -3.25 -13.36 -1.89
N ALA A 255 -3.70 -12.51 -2.82
CA ALA A 255 -3.66 -12.83 -4.24
C ALA A 255 -2.22 -12.98 -4.76
N CYS A 256 -1.31 -12.09 -4.36
CA CYS A 256 0.10 -12.17 -4.72
C CYS A 256 0.77 -13.41 -4.13
N TRP A 257 0.51 -13.74 -2.87
CA TRP A 257 1.03 -14.97 -2.26
C TRP A 257 0.55 -16.23 -2.98
N LEU A 258 -0.74 -16.31 -3.30
CA LEU A 258 -1.29 -17.44 -4.03
C LEU A 258 -0.62 -17.60 -5.41
N CYS A 259 -0.49 -16.50 -6.16
CA CYS A 259 0.16 -16.53 -7.47
C CYS A 259 1.65 -16.90 -7.39
N LEU A 260 2.39 -16.33 -6.43
CA LEU A 260 3.81 -16.66 -6.23
C LEU A 260 4.00 -18.12 -5.79
N ALA A 261 3.15 -18.61 -4.88
CA ALA A 261 3.19 -20.00 -4.43
C ALA A 261 2.95 -20.97 -5.61
N MET A 262 1.98 -20.68 -6.49
CA MET A 262 1.71 -21.47 -7.68
C MET A 262 2.80 -21.37 -8.75
N GLN A 263 3.47 -20.21 -8.87
CA GLN A 263 4.49 -19.98 -9.89
C GLN A 263 5.86 -20.57 -9.52
N LYS A 264 6.30 -20.36 -8.27
CA LYS A 264 7.70 -20.57 -7.84
C LYS A 264 7.83 -21.38 -6.55
N GLY A 265 6.73 -21.74 -5.89
CA GLY A 265 6.73 -22.19 -4.49
C GLY A 265 6.84 -21.01 -3.51
N LEU A 266 6.49 -21.23 -2.25
CA LEU A 266 6.38 -20.16 -1.24
C LEU A 266 7.71 -19.47 -0.92
N CYS A 267 8.87 -20.13 -1.09
CA CYS A 267 10.18 -19.55 -0.81
C CYS A 267 10.76 -18.89 -2.07
N TYR A 268 10.75 -17.56 -2.17
CA TYR A 268 11.41 -16.84 -3.26
C TYR A 268 12.23 -15.65 -2.76
N HIS A 269 13.52 -15.65 -3.10
CA HIS A 269 14.42 -14.50 -2.99
C HIS A 269 14.75 -14.01 -4.41
N ARG A 270 14.54 -12.72 -4.69
CA ARG A 270 15.31 -12.03 -5.73
C ARG A 270 16.62 -11.58 -5.07
N PRO A 271 17.80 -11.75 -5.70
CA PRO A 271 19.03 -11.19 -5.17
C PRO A 271 18.92 -9.67 -5.04
N ALA A 272 19.67 -9.12 -4.08
CA ALA A 272 19.76 -7.69 -3.80
C ALA A 272 19.94 -6.86 -5.09
N HIS A 273 19.33 -5.67 -5.07
CA HIS A 273 19.39 -4.63 -6.08
C HIS A 273 20.73 -4.61 -6.84
N THR A 274 20.74 -5.08 -8.09
CA THR A 274 21.77 -4.64 -9.04
C THR A 274 21.50 -3.16 -9.28
N THR A 275 22.25 -2.31 -8.59
CA THR A 275 22.44 -0.92 -9.00
C THR A 275 22.89 -0.95 -10.44
N ASN A 276 22.04 -0.54 -11.38
CA ASN A 276 22.53 -0.07 -12.67
C ASN A 276 23.29 1.22 -12.38
N ARG A 277 24.58 1.06 -12.07
CA ARG A 277 25.59 2.07 -12.32
C ARG A 277 26.13 1.76 -13.71
N GLU A 278 25.52 2.35 -14.72
CA GLU A 278 26.17 2.80 -15.96
C GLU A 278 25.51 4.11 -16.38
#